data_AF-A0A5J4QDM1-F1
#
_entry.id   AF-A0A5J4QDM1-F1
#
_cell.length_a   1.000
_cell.length_b   1.000
_cell.length_c   1.000
_cell.angle_alpha   90.00
_cell.angle_beta   90.00
_cell.angle_gamma   90.00
#
_symmetry.space_group_name_H-M   'P 1'
#
loop_
_entity.id
_entity.type
_entity.pdbx_description
1 polymer ?
#
loop_
_entity_poly.entity_id
_entity_poly.type
_entity_poly.pdbx_seq_one_letter_code
_entity_poly.pdbx_strand_id
1 'polypeptide(L)'
;MRFKLLLFLVLFPLPYVVTAQTVLDSLLNVLDKAIDEHEIYVSEREARIKELKNKRIGMQPLSVEAYRLNMELYKEYKAYVCDSAIYYLNRNIEIGIQTHHTDYEYESKLLLSYLLSSSGMYKEATDVLETVDRKLLPAQLLVNYYDSRARLYSELFYHTQDKRSSQHYHALSDSYRDSLCMILPLDDELLLILRENIYRDSGHWAEARKVNETRLAKATFGTSEYALVTHHRSLIFQHEGDVEAEKYNLALSAISDIRSAIKDHASLWMLAQILFNEGNIDRAYTYIRFSWNETAFYNARLRSLQTAGILSMIDKTYQIEIEKQNKKLQNSLIRISVMSLLLLAALVYIYLQMKKLSAARNNLQVANNRLKGLNEELQQMNVCLQTTNLDLSDSNRIKEEYIGRFIKLCSTYINKSDAYRRMVKKRIAAGQI
;
A
#
# COMPACT_ATOMS: atom_id res chain seq x y z
N MET A 1 -35.32 26.95 -7.62
CA MET A 1 -33.89 27.34 -7.68
C MET A 1 -33.03 26.86 -6.51
N ARG A 2 -33.56 26.24 -5.44
CA ARG A 2 -32.74 25.80 -4.28
C ARG A 2 -32.05 24.43 -4.43
N PHE A 3 -32.43 23.62 -5.42
CA PHE A 3 -31.85 22.28 -5.63
C PHE A 3 -30.58 22.27 -6.51
N LYS A 4 -30.32 23.34 -7.27
CA LYS A 4 -29.09 23.47 -8.10
C LYS A 4 -27.87 23.95 -7.30
N LEU A 5 -28.07 24.60 -6.14
CA LEU A 5 -26.96 25.08 -5.30
C LEU A 5 -26.29 23.94 -4.52
N LEU A 6 -27.03 22.87 -4.20
CA LEU A 6 -26.51 21.72 -3.45
C LEU A 6 -25.61 20.80 -4.30
N LEU A 7 -25.79 20.79 -5.63
CA LEU A 7 -24.95 20.01 -6.54
C LEU A 7 -23.59 20.68 -6.81
N PHE A 8 -23.48 21.99 -6.59
CA PHE A 8 -22.25 22.75 -6.84
C PHE A 8 -21.26 22.72 -5.66
N LEU A 9 -21.71 22.28 -4.49
CA LEU A 9 -20.88 22.18 -3.27
C LEU A 9 -20.15 20.83 -3.11
N VAL A 10 -20.41 19.87 -4.01
CA VAL A 10 -19.80 18.53 -4.03
C VAL A 10 -18.59 18.46 -4.98
N LEU A 11 -18.31 19.53 -5.73
CA LEU A 11 -17.28 19.58 -6.79
C LEU A 11 -16.10 20.52 -6.47
N PHE A 12 -15.85 20.83 -5.19
CA PHE A 12 -14.58 21.43 -4.82
C PHE A 12 -13.54 20.31 -4.66
N PRO A 13 -12.49 20.25 -5.51
CA PRO A 13 -11.38 19.36 -5.25
C PRO A 13 -10.73 19.82 -3.96
N LEU A 14 -10.61 18.92 -2.98
CA LEU A 14 -9.77 19.14 -1.81
C LEU A 14 -8.37 19.55 -2.29
N PRO A 15 -7.74 20.56 -1.69
CA PRO A 15 -6.36 20.91 -2.02
C PRO A 15 -5.50 19.68 -1.74
N TYR A 16 -4.90 19.12 -2.79
CA TYR A 16 -3.84 18.14 -2.65
C TYR A 16 -2.72 18.81 -1.87
N VAL A 17 -2.56 18.42 -0.61
CA VAL A 17 -1.38 18.72 0.16
C VAL A 17 -0.25 17.95 -0.50
N VAL A 18 0.49 18.61 -1.38
CA VAL A 18 1.75 18.09 -1.89
C VAL A 18 2.72 18.14 -0.72
N THR A 19 2.89 17.00 -0.04
CA THR A 19 3.94 16.82 0.96
C THR A 19 5.28 16.92 0.25
N ALA A 20 6.14 17.86 0.68
CA ALA A 20 7.51 17.93 0.21
C ALA A 20 8.21 16.61 0.54
N GLN A 21 8.80 15.97 -0.47
CA GLN A 21 9.50 14.70 -0.29
C GLN A 21 10.81 14.97 0.46
N THR A 22 10.97 14.36 1.64
CA THR A 22 12.17 14.55 2.44
C THR A 22 13.36 13.80 1.80
N VAL A 23 14.58 14.17 2.16
CA VAL A 23 15.80 13.45 1.73
C VAL A 23 15.72 11.97 2.14
N LEU A 24 15.16 11.68 3.31
CA LEU A 24 14.93 10.31 3.78
C LEU A 24 13.93 9.56 2.91
N ASP A 25 12.79 10.17 2.54
CA ASP A 25 11.81 9.51 1.65
C ASP A 25 12.42 9.13 0.30
N SER A 26 13.26 10.01 -0.25
CA SER A 26 14.02 9.71 -1.46
C SER A 26 14.98 8.55 -1.27
N LEU A 27 15.68 8.49 -0.13
CA LEU A 27 16.62 7.40 0.18
C LEU A 27 15.89 6.07 0.39
N LEU A 28 14.74 6.08 1.07
CA LEU A 28 13.92 4.87 1.26
C LEU A 28 13.40 4.33 -0.08
N ASN A 29 13.05 5.21 -1.04
CA ASN A 29 12.72 4.75 -2.40
C ASN A 29 13.91 4.08 -3.10
N VAL A 30 15.14 4.57 -2.87
CA VAL A 30 16.36 3.93 -3.40
C VAL A 30 16.59 2.56 -2.74
N LEU A 31 16.31 2.45 -1.43
CA LEU A 31 16.35 1.17 -0.72
C LEU A 31 15.30 0.19 -1.25
N ASP A 32 14.05 0.63 -1.42
CA ASP A 32 12.97 -0.18 -2.02
C ASP A 32 13.41 -0.73 -3.38
N LYS A 33 13.97 0.14 -4.22
CA LYS A 33 14.50 -0.25 -5.54
C LYS A 33 15.67 -1.24 -5.43
N ALA A 34 16.59 -1.03 -4.48
CA ALA A 34 17.72 -1.94 -4.28
C ALA A 34 17.25 -3.33 -3.86
N ILE A 35 16.20 -3.42 -3.03
CA ILE A 35 15.53 -4.67 -2.67
C ILE A 35 14.91 -5.32 -3.92
N ASP A 36 14.18 -4.58 -4.75
CA ASP A 36 13.58 -5.12 -5.96
C ASP A 36 14.64 -5.65 -6.96
N GLU A 37 15.79 -4.98 -7.04
CA GLU A 37 16.89 -5.30 -7.96
C GLU A 37 17.95 -6.24 -7.35
N HIS A 38 17.74 -6.77 -6.13
CA HIS A 38 18.77 -7.50 -5.39
C HIS A 38 19.38 -8.69 -6.15
N GLU A 39 18.57 -9.38 -6.97
CA GLU A 39 18.98 -10.52 -7.79
C GLU A 39 20.09 -10.18 -8.79
N ILE A 40 20.21 -8.92 -9.22
CA ILE A 40 21.30 -8.45 -10.09
C ILE A 40 22.64 -8.58 -9.35
N TYR A 41 22.72 -8.05 -8.13
CA TYR A 41 23.94 -8.09 -7.32
C TYR A 41 24.30 -9.51 -6.89
N VAL A 42 23.28 -10.33 -6.60
CA VAL A 42 23.44 -11.77 -6.34
C VAL A 42 24.05 -12.47 -7.55
N SER A 43 23.49 -12.25 -8.75
CA SER A 43 23.99 -12.85 -9.99
C SER A 43 25.44 -12.48 -10.29
N GLU A 44 25.84 -11.24 -10.02
CA GLU A 44 27.23 -10.78 -10.16
C GLU A 44 28.18 -11.53 -9.21
N ARG A 45 27.79 -11.71 -7.94
CA ARG A 45 28.56 -12.50 -6.98
C ARG A 45 28.65 -13.96 -7.39
N GLU A 46 27.54 -14.56 -7.81
CA GLU A 46 27.51 -15.96 -8.26
C GLU A 46 28.38 -16.19 -9.50
N ALA A 47 28.44 -15.21 -10.42
CA ALA A 47 29.35 -15.26 -11.55
C ALA A 47 30.82 -15.29 -11.11
N ARG A 48 31.23 -14.43 -10.16
CA ARG A 48 32.60 -14.44 -9.60
C ARG A 48 32.92 -15.77 -8.92
N ILE A 49 31.99 -16.29 -8.11
CA ILE A 49 32.14 -17.60 -7.45
C ILE A 49 32.30 -18.71 -8.48
N LYS A 50 31.51 -18.69 -9.56
CA LYS A 50 31.60 -19.67 -10.65
C LYS A 50 32.95 -19.58 -11.36
N GLU A 51 33.45 -18.39 -11.62
CA GLU A 51 34.77 -18.18 -12.20
C GLU A 51 35.87 -18.77 -11.30
N LEU A 52 35.83 -18.50 -9.99
CA LEU A 52 36.76 -19.08 -9.02
C LEU A 52 36.66 -20.61 -9.01
N LYS A 53 35.45 -21.18 -9.00
CA LYS A 53 35.27 -22.64 -9.05
C LYS A 53 35.84 -23.25 -10.34
N ASN A 54 35.74 -22.56 -11.47
CA ASN A 54 36.31 -23.04 -12.74
C ASN A 54 37.85 -23.08 -12.71
N LYS A 55 38.51 -22.18 -11.96
CA LYS A 55 39.97 -22.22 -11.76
C LYS A 55 40.46 -23.49 -11.06
N ARG A 56 39.56 -24.25 -10.42
CA ARG A 56 39.88 -25.54 -9.77
C ARG A 56 40.13 -26.66 -10.78
N ILE A 57 39.66 -26.54 -12.02
CA ILE A 57 39.79 -27.61 -13.02
C ILE A 57 41.28 -27.86 -13.32
N GLY A 58 41.73 -29.10 -13.11
CA GLY A 58 43.13 -29.49 -13.29
C GLY A 58 44.05 -29.17 -12.11
N MET A 59 43.54 -28.59 -11.02
CA MET A 59 44.31 -28.28 -9.82
C MET A 59 44.40 -29.51 -8.90
N GLN A 60 45.59 -29.73 -8.32
CA GLN A 60 45.79 -30.80 -7.34
C GLN A 60 45.03 -30.50 -6.04
N PRO A 61 44.17 -31.40 -5.53
CA PRO A 61 43.29 -31.12 -4.39
C PRO A 61 43.98 -30.81 -3.06
N LEU A 62 45.27 -31.12 -2.91
CA LEU A 62 46.08 -30.98 -1.70
C LEU A 62 47.34 -30.20 -2.03
N SER A 63 47.16 -28.93 -2.39
CA SER A 63 48.22 -28.05 -2.85
C SER A 63 48.06 -26.65 -2.28
N VAL A 64 49.14 -25.88 -2.29
CA VAL A 64 49.13 -24.47 -1.86
C VAL A 64 48.23 -23.63 -2.78
N GLU A 65 48.15 -23.99 -4.06
CA GLU A 65 47.24 -23.37 -5.03
C GLU A 65 45.78 -23.62 -4.65
N ALA A 66 45.44 -24.85 -4.26
CA ALA A 66 44.11 -25.18 -3.77
C ALA A 66 43.77 -24.43 -2.48
N TYR A 67 44.74 -24.27 -1.57
CA TYR A 67 44.57 -23.47 -0.36
C TYR A 67 44.20 -22.01 -0.69
N ARG A 68 44.96 -21.38 -1.58
CA ARG A 68 44.73 -19.99 -1.98
C ARG A 68 43.38 -19.81 -2.67
N LEU A 69 43.01 -20.72 -3.57
CA LEU A 69 41.72 -20.69 -4.25
C LEU A 69 40.55 -20.84 -3.26
N ASN A 70 40.65 -21.76 -2.31
CA ASN A 70 39.65 -21.93 -1.26
C ASN A 70 39.56 -20.69 -0.36
N MET A 71 40.67 -19.97 -0.13
CA MET A 71 40.65 -18.71 0.63
C MET A 71 39.93 -17.60 -0.14
N GLU A 72 40.10 -17.51 -1.47
CA GLU A 72 39.32 -16.61 -2.32
C GLU A 72 37.83 -16.97 -2.29
N LEU A 73 37.50 -18.26 -2.38
CA LEU A 73 36.11 -18.74 -2.27
C LEU A 73 35.51 -18.43 -0.90
N TYR A 74 36.26 -18.63 0.19
CA TYR A 74 35.85 -18.24 1.54
C TYR A 74 35.51 -16.75 1.61
N LYS A 75 36.32 -15.87 1.02
CA LYS A 75 36.05 -14.42 1.03
C LYS A 75 34.74 -14.04 0.33
N GLU A 76 34.37 -14.72 -0.76
CA GLU A 76 33.06 -14.52 -1.41
C GLU A 76 31.91 -15.12 -0.59
N TYR A 77 32.15 -16.24 0.09
CA TYR A 77 31.10 -16.95 0.83
C TYR A 77 30.84 -16.43 2.25
N LYS A 78 31.82 -15.85 2.92
CA LYS A 78 31.75 -15.49 4.36
C LYS A 78 30.58 -14.59 4.74
N ALA A 79 30.06 -13.80 3.80
CA ALA A 79 28.91 -12.92 3.98
C ALA A 79 27.72 -13.29 3.06
N TYR A 80 27.80 -14.43 2.36
CA TYR A 80 26.80 -14.88 1.37
C TYR A 80 26.15 -16.22 1.75
N VAL A 81 26.94 -17.26 2.02
CA VAL A 81 26.45 -18.59 2.46
C VAL A 81 27.39 -19.16 3.51
N CYS A 82 26.93 -19.26 4.76
CA CYS A 82 27.75 -19.68 5.91
C CYS A 82 28.31 -21.09 5.73
N ASP A 83 27.49 -22.06 5.32
CA ASP A 83 27.90 -23.46 5.16
C ASP A 83 29.04 -23.62 4.15
N SER A 84 28.98 -22.87 3.05
CA SER A 84 30.02 -22.90 2.02
C SER A 84 31.32 -22.28 2.53
N ALA A 85 31.26 -21.19 3.28
CA ALA A 85 32.43 -20.58 3.91
C ALA A 85 33.11 -21.55 4.90
N ILE A 86 32.32 -22.25 5.73
CA ILE A 86 32.79 -23.30 6.65
C ILE A 86 33.46 -24.44 5.88
N TYR A 87 32.83 -24.90 4.80
CA TYR A 87 33.37 -25.97 3.95
C TYR A 87 34.78 -25.65 3.44
N TYR A 88 34.99 -24.46 2.86
CA TYR A 88 36.29 -24.09 2.30
C TYR A 88 37.36 -23.91 3.37
N LEU A 89 37.01 -23.39 4.56
CA LEU A 89 37.95 -23.30 5.67
C LEU A 89 38.35 -24.68 6.21
N ASN A 90 37.40 -25.60 6.38
CA ASN A 90 37.71 -26.98 6.77
C ASN A 90 38.62 -27.65 5.75
N ARG A 91 38.37 -27.46 4.46
CA ARG A 91 39.24 -27.99 3.41
C ARG A 91 40.65 -27.39 3.48
N ASN A 92 40.78 -26.12 3.85
CA ASN A 92 42.09 -25.48 4.04
C ASN A 92 42.83 -25.94 5.29
N ILE A 93 42.11 -26.28 6.36
CA ILE A 93 42.69 -26.95 7.54
C ILE A 93 43.29 -28.30 7.12
N GLU A 94 42.55 -29.11 6.36
CA GLU A 94 43.06 -30.39 5.83
C GLU A 94 44.31 -30.22 4.96
N ILE A 95 44.31 -29.21 4.09
CA ILE A 95 45.48 -28.90 3.25
C ILE A 95 46.67 -28.52 4.13
N GLY A 96 46.51 -27.61 5.10
CA GLY A 96 47.58 -27.19 6.01
C GLY A 96 48.21 -28.37 6.76
N ILE A 97 47.38 -29.28 7.30
CA ILE A 97 47.82 -30.48 8.00
C ILE A 97 48.60 -31.40 7.05
N GLN A 98 48.04 -31.73 5.89
CA GLN A 98 48.62 -32.72 4.98
C GLN A 98 49.85 -32.21 4.23
N THR A 99 49.97 -30.90 4.06
CA THR A 99 51.14 -30.26 3.44
C THR A 99 52.17 -29.79 4.46
N HIS A 100 51.94 -30.05 5.77
CA HIS A 100 52.80 -29.63 6.88
C HIS A 100 53.03 -28.10 6.95
N HIS A 101 52.05 -27.32 6.51
CA HIS A 101 52.01 -25.86 6.60
C HIS A 101 51.17 -25.42 7.80
N THR A 102 51.80 -25.34 8.98
CA THR A 102 51.12 -24.96 10.24
C THR A 102 50.54 -23.55 10.20
N ASP A 103 51.14 -22.64 9.44
CA ASP A 103 50.61 -21.30 9.20
C ASP A 103 49.24 -21.36 8.49
N TYR A 104 49.12 -22.16 7.43
CA TYR A 104 47.85 -22.35 6.71
C TYR A 104 46.78 -23.04 7.56
N GLU A 105 47.18 -24.04 8.34
CA GLU A 105 46.29 -24.71 9.29
C GLU A 105 45.74 -23.69 10.31
N TYR A 106 46.64 -22.93 10.95
CA TYR A 106 46.26 -22.01 12.03
C TYR A 106 45.46 -20.82 11.51
N GLU A 107 45.82 -20.23 10.36
CA GLU A 107 45.04 -19.17 9.74
C GLU A 107 43.60 -19.63 9.50
N SER A 108 43.43 -20.83 8.94
CA SER A 108 42.11 -21.39 8.62
C SER A 108 41.30 -21.71 9.88
N LYS A 109 41.93 -22.25 10.93
CA LYS A 109 41.29 -22.49 12.24
C LYS A 109 40.81 -21.19 12.89
N LEU A 110 41.64 -20.14 12.85
CA LEU A 110 41.30 -18.84 13.43
C LEU A 110 40.12 -18.20 12.70
N LEU A 111 40.14 -18.18 11.36
CA LEU A 111 39.04 -17.69 10.55
C LEU A 111 37.77 -18.53 10.73
N LEU A 112 37.91 -19.85 10.87
CA LEU A 112 36.77 -20.76 11.08
C LEU A 112 36.12 -20.46 12.43
N SER A 113 36.90 -20.33 13.49
CA SER A 113 36.36 -20.00 14.80
C SER A 113 35.69 -18.63 14.83
N TYR A 114 36.25 -17.62 14.16
CA TYR A 114 35.62 -16.31 14.03
C TYR A 114 34.24 -16.41 13.36
N LEU A 115 34.16 -17.15 12.24
CA LEU A 115 32.93 -17.37 11.49
C LEU A 115 31.89 -18.14 12.33
N LEU A 116 32.30 -19.24 12.96
CA LEU A 116 31.44 -20.05 13.82
C LEU A 116 30.89 -19.23 14.99
N SER A 117 31.74 -18.41 15.62
CA SER A 117 31.33 -17.50 16.69
C SER A 117 30.25 -16.54 16.21
N SER A 118 30.47 -15.88 15.06
CA SER A 118 29.56 -14.89 14.50
C SER A 118 28.21 -15.49 14.05
N SER A 119 28.18 -16.77 13.72
CA SER A 119 26.97 -17.49 13.29
C SER A 119 26.21 -18.19 14.44
N GLY A 120 26.73 -18.15 15.67
CA GLY A 120 26.08 -18.74 16.86
C GLY A 120 26.50 -20.18 17.21
N MET A 121 27.59 -20.69 16.64
CA MET A 121 28.16 -22.03 16.88
C MET A 121 29.31 -21.96 17.89
N TYR A 122 28.99 -21.51 19.11
CA TYR A 122 30.01 -21.13 20.09
C TYR A 122 30.84 -22.30 20.62
N LYS A 123 30.25 -23.49 20.75
CA LYS A 123 30.98 -24.67 21.23
C LYS A 123 32.00 -25.12 20.20
N GLU A 124 31.58 -25.23 18.95
CA GLU A 124 32.42 -25.58 17.81
C GLU A 124 33.54 -24.54 17.61
N ALA A 125 33.21 -23.25 17.73
CA ALA A 125 34.20 -22.18 17.69
C ALA A 125 35.27 -22.30 18.79
N THR A 126 34.83 -22.62 20.02
CA THR A 126 35.71 -22.84 21.17
C THR A 126 36.63 -24.03 20.93
N ASP A 127 36.07 -25.17 20.50
CA ASP A 127 36.80 -26.40 20.24
C ASP A 127 37.90 -26.18 19.19
N VAL A 128 37.59 -25.49 18.09
CA VAL A 128 38.58 -25.16 17.06
C VAL A 128 39.69 -24.27 17.63
N LEU A 129 39.36 -23.23 18.40
CA LEU A 129 40.34 -22.31 18.99
C LEU A 129 41.26 -22.98 20.02
N GLU A 130 40.75 -23.95 20.78
CA GLU A 130 41.54 -24.72 21.75
C GLU A 130 42.63 -25.57 21.07
N THR A 131 42.46 -25.93 19.80
CA THR A 131 43.49 -26.67 19.04
C THR A 131 44.64 -25.79 18.53
N VAL A 132 44.56 -24.47 18.67
CA VAL A 132 45.62 -23.55 18.23
C VAL A 132 46.61 -23.35 19.37
N ASP A 133 47.82 -23.92 19.26
CA ASP A 133 48.87 -23.72 20.25
C ASP A 133 49.51 -22.33 20.07
N ARG A 134 49.28 -21.46 21.06
CA ARG A 134 49.81 -20.10 21.09
C ARG A 134 51.34 -20.04 20.96
N LYS A 135 52.07 -21.07 21.41
CA LYS A 135 53.54 -21.15 21.34
C LYS A 135 54.05 -21.43 19.94
N LEU A 136 53.25 -22.13 19.13
CA LEU A 136 53.56 -22.48 17.74
C LEU A 136 52.97 -21.48 16.74
N LEU A 137 52.17 -20.53 17.22
CA LEU A 137 51.49 -19.54 16.38
C LEU A 137 52.49 -18.55 15.74
N PRO A 138 52.56 -18.49 14.40
CA PRO A 138 53.37 -17.49 13.69
C PRO A 138 52.97 -16.06 14.04
N ALA A 139 53.94 -15.15 14.13
CA ALA A 139 53.72 -13.76 14.51
C ALA A 139 52.72 -13.02 13.60
N GLN A 140 52.69 -13.38 12.31
CA GLN A 140 51.76 -12.80 11.34
C GLN A 140 50.28 -13.12 11.62
N LEU A 141 49.99 -14.18 12.40
CA LEU A 141 48.62 -14.60 12.75
C LEU A 141 48.17 -14.11 14.13
N LEU A 142 48.98 -13.29 14.80
CA LEU A 142 48.65 -12.73 16.11
C LEU A 142 47.36 -11.91 16.10
N VAL A 143 47.18 -11.10 15.05
CA VAL A 143 45.98 -10.30 14.84
C VAL A 143 44.75 -11.21 14.76
N ASN A 144 44.77 -12.21 13.88
CA ASN A 144 43.69 -13.18 13.75
C ASN A 144 43.41 -13.92 15.07
N TYR A 145 44.46 -14.28 15.81
CA TYR A 145 44.30 -14.99 17.08
C TYR A 145 43.57 -14.16 18.12
N TYR A 146 44.00 -12.91 18.33
CA TYR A 146 43.37 -12.04 19.31
C TYR A 146 41.96 -11.61 18.87
N ASP A 147 41.76 -11.35 17.58
CA ASP A 147 40.45 -11.00 17.03
C ASP A 147 39.44 -12.15 17.17
N SER A 148 39.79 -13.38 16.77
CA SER A 148 38.92 -14.55 16.93
C SER A 148 38.58 -14.85 18.39
N ARG A 149 39.56 -14.71 19.31
CA ARG A 149 39.33 -14.87 20.75
C ARG A 149 38.42 -13.78 21.31
N ALA A 150 38.69 -12.51 20.99
CA ALA A 150 37.88 -11.38 21.41
C ALA A 150 36.44 -11.53 20.92
N ARG A 151 36.26 -11.91 19.65
CA ARG A 151 34.95 -12.17 19.03
C ARG A 151 34.19 -13.28 19.74
N LEU A 152 34.79 -14.46 19.93
CA LEU A 152 34.14 -15.59 20.62
C LEU A 152 33.62 -15.20 22.01
N TYR A 153 34.48 -14.57 22.82
CA TYR A 153 34.09 -14.20 24.17
C TYR A 153 33.10 -13.03 24.22
N SER A 154 33.13 -12.12 23.23
CA SER A 154 32.11 -11.08 23.07
C SER A 154 30.74 -11.70 22.79
N GLU A 155 30.66 -12.64 21.85
CA GLU A 155 29.40 -13.32 21.52
C GLU A 155 28.87 -14.13 22.72
N LEU A 156 29.74 -14.86 23.40
CA LEU A 156 29.40 -15.57 24.63
C LEU A 156 28.91 -14.63 25.73
N PHE A 157 29.54 -13.45 25.89
CA PHE A 157 29.08 -12.44 26.84
C PHE A 157 27.64 -12.00 26.56
N TYR A 158 27.32 -11.63 25.31
CA TYR A 158 25.99 -11.14 24.93
C TYR A 158 24.89 -12.20 24.98
N HIS A 159 25.24 -13.47 24.72
CA HIS A 159 24.25 -14.54 24.54
C HIS A 159 24.17 -15.53 25.70
N THR A 160 25.02 -15.40 26.72
CA THR A 160 24.95 -16.22 27.94
C THR A 160 24.00 -15.60 28.97
N GLN A 161 22.99 -16.36 29.41
CA GLN A 161 22.05 -15.93 30.44
C GLN A 161 22.65 -15.95 31.86
N ASP A 162 23.57 -16.87 32.13
CA ASP A 162 24.27 -16.92 33.43
C ASP A 162 25.17 -15.69 33.59
N LYS A 163 24.79 -14.79 34.50
CA LYS A 163 25.49 -13.51 34.69
C LYS A 163 26.95 -13.68 35.11
N ARG A 164 27.25 -14.72 35.90
CA ARG A 164 28.62 -14.97 36.37
C ARG A 164 29.52 -15.35 35.19
N SER A 165 29.08 -16.29 34.36
CA SER A 165 29.81 -16.68 33.15
C SER A 165 29.88 -15.55 32.14
N SER A 166 28.79 -14.80 31.94
CA SER A 166 28.74 -13.62 31.07
C SER A 166 29.81 -12.58 31.46
N GLN A 167 29.91 -12.21 32.74
CA GLN A 167 30.96 -11.28 33.23
C GLN A 167 32.37 -11.83 33.02
N HIS A 168 32.57 -13.14 33.21
CA HIS A 168 33.86 -13.77 32.94
C HIS A 168 34.24 -13.67 31.45
N TYR A 169 33.30 -13.93 30.55
CA TYR A 169 33.52 -13.80 29.10
C TYR A 169 33.77 -12.35 28.69
N HIS A 170 33.09 -11.39 29.30
CA HIS A 170 33.37 -9.96 29.09
C HIS A 170 34.83 -9.62 29.38
N ALA A 171 35.33 -10.01 30.56
CA ALA A 171 36.71 -9.75 30.97
C ALA A 171 37.74 -10.40 30.03
N LEU A 172 37.44 -11.61 29.53
CA LEU A 172 38.29 -12.28 28.54
C LEU A 172 38.27 -11.53 27.20
N SER A 173 37.10 -11.14 26.71
CA SER A 173 36.95 -10.37 25.47
C SER A 173 37.75 -9.06 25.54
N ASP A 174 37.62 -8.32 26.64
CA ASP A 174 38.38 -7.09 26.89
C ASP A 174 39.89 -7.33 26.87
N SER A 175 40.37 -8.35 27.58
CA SER A 175 41.81 -8.66 27.65
C SER A 175 42.42 -8.95 26.27
N TYR A 176 41.67 -9.66 25.41
CA TYR A 176 42.11 -9.95 24.05
C TYR A 176 41.99 -8.72 23.14
N ARG A 177 40.94 -7.92 23.30
CA ARG A 177 40.77 -6.64 22.60
C ARG A 177 41.89 -5.65 22.92
N ASP A 178 42.31 -5.56 24.18
CA ASP A 178 43.45 -4.74 24.60
C ASP A 178 44.75 -5.21 23.94
N SER A 179 45.00 -6.52 23.94
CA SER A 179 46.17 -7.11 23.26
C SER A 179 46.17 -6.81 21.76
N LEU A 180 45.00 -6.90 21.13
CA LEU A 180 44.82 -6.58 19.71
C LEU A 180 45.10 -5.10 19.42
N CYS A 181 44.60 -4.18 20.25
CA CYS A 181 44.85 -2.75 20.12
C CYS A 181 46.34 -2.37 20.22
N MET A 182 47.15 -3.14 20.98
CA MET A 182 48.58 -2.87 21.12
C MET A 182 49.42 -3.28 19.90
N ILE A 183 48.94 -4.22 19.09
CA ILE A 183 49.71 -4.77 17.95
C ILE A 183 49.28 -4.20 16.60
N LEU A 184 48.09 -3.58 16.52
CA LEU A 184 47.59 -3.00 15.27
C LEU A 184 48.23 -1.63 14.98
N PRO A 185 48.57 -1.33 13.71
CA PRO A 185 49.00 0.00 13.31
C PRO A 185 47.95 1.08 13.61
N LEU A 186 48.39 2.30 13.91
CA LEU A 186 47.50 3.40 14.33
C LEU A 186 46.41 3.78 13.32
N ASP A 187 46.67 3.57 12.02
CA ASP A 187 45.74 3.88 10.92
C ASP A 187 45.05 2.63 10.34
N ASP A 188 45.20 1.48 11.00
CA ASP A 188 44.54 0.23 10.59
C ASP A 188 43.03 0.30 10.83
N GLU A 189 42.24 -0.13 9.84
CA GLU A 189 40.77 -0.06 9.90
C GLU A 189 40.20 -0.89 11.05
N LEU A 190 40.80 -2.05 11.37
CA LEU A 190 40.36 -2.87 12.50
C LEU A 190 40.58 -2.13 13.83
N LEU A 191 41.70 -1.41 13.96
CA LEU A 191 41.95 -0.60 15.16
C LEU A 191 40.93 0.54 15.29
N LEU A 192 40.57 1.19 14.19
CA LEU A 192 39.56 2.24 14.18
C LEU A 192 38.17 1.69 14.56
N ILE A 193 37.79 0.49 14.05
CA ILE A 193 36.57 -0.21 14.46
C ILE A 193 36.57 -0.46 15.97
N LEU A 194 37.66 -1.02 16.50
CA LEU A 194 37.77 -1.35 17.92
C LEU A 194 37.69 -0.11 18.79
N ARG A 195 38.39 0.97 18.44
CA ARG A 195 38.34 2.25 19.17
C ARG A 195 36.95 2.86 19.17
N GLU A 196 36.28 2.88 18.02
CA GLU A 196 34.90 3.37 17.94
C GLU A 196 33.97 2.57 18.86
N ASN A 197 34.09 1.24 18.84
CA ASN A 197 33.31 0.37 19.71
C ASN A 197 33.63 0.61 21.20
N ILE A 198 34.91 0.70 21.58
CA ILE A 198 35.32 0.98 22.97
C ILE A 198 34.77 2.33 23.44
N TYR A 199 34.87 3.37 22.63
CA TYR A 199 34.32 4.68 22.96
C TYR A 199 32.79 4.62 23.14
N ARG A 200 32.09 3.90 22.25
CA ARG A 200 30.65 3.68 22.37
C ARG A 200 30.27 2.94 23.65
N ASP A 201 30.92 1.81 23.91
CA ASP A 201 30.68 0.97 25.09
C ASP A 201 30.97 1.73 26.40
N SER A 202 31.93 2.66 26.37
CA SER A 202 32.34 3.48 27.51
C SER A 202 31.56 4.81 27.63
N GLY A 203 30.57 5.06 26.76
CA GLY A 203 29.76 6.29 26.77
C GLY A 203 30.46 7.55 26.24
N HIS A 204 31.60 7.42 25.57
CA HIS A 204 32.36 8.52 24.96
C HIS A 204 31.91 8.75 23.51
N TRP A 205 30.66 9.20 23.35
CA TRP A 205 29.99 9.23 22.03
C TRP A 205 30.58 10.26 21.06
N ALA A 206 31.13 11.38 21.55
CA ALA A 206 31.76 12.39 20.71
C ALA A 206 33.06 11.85 20.08
N GLU A 207 33.83 11.08 20.82
CA GLU A 207 35.04 10.41 20.39
C GLU A 207 34.70 9.29 19.40
N ALA A 208 33.69 8.47 19.70
CA ALA A 208 33.17 7.46 18.77
C ALA A 208 32.76 8.09 17.43
N ARG A 209 32.06 9.24 17.48
CA ARG A 209 31.67 10.01 16.29
C ARG A 209 32.86 10.48 15.46
N LYS A 210 33.90 11.05 16.10
CA LYS A 210 35.12 11.50 15.39
C LYS A 210 35.84 10.34 14.70
N VAL A 211 35.93 9.19 15.36
CA VAL A 211 36.50 7.98 14.76
C VAL A 211 35.65 7.51 13.59
N ASN A 212 34.32 7.46 13.76
CA ASN A 212 33.39 7.10 12.68
C ASN A 212 33.51 8.03 11.47
N GLU A 213 33.65 9.35 11.67
CA GLU A 213 33.88 10.33 10.58
C GLU A 213 35.14 10.01 9.78
N THR A 214 36.22 9.68 10.47
CA THR A 214 37.49 9.32 9.85
C THR A 214 37.33 8.05 9.01
N ARG A 215 36.63 7.05 9.53
CA ARG A 215 36.35 5.79 8.82
C ARG A 215 35.43 5.99 7.62
N LEU A 216 34.34 6.74 7.80
CA LEU A 216 33.35 7.01 6.77
C LEU A 216 33.96 7.78 5.59
N ALA A 217 34.89 8.70 5.84
CA ALA A 217 35.61 9.42 4.79
C ALA A 217 36.48 8.52 3.89
N LYS A 218 36.88 7.34 4.39
CA LYS A 218 37.66 6.34 3.63
C LYS A 218 36.77 5.29 2.93
N ALA A 219 35.53 5.14 3.38
CA ALA A 219 34.63 4.10 2.90
C ALA A 219 33.92 4.49 1.61
N THR A 220 33.77 3.54 0.68
CA THR A 220 33.11 3.77 -0.61
C THR A 220 31.67 3.25 -0.57
N PHE A 221 30.70 4.08 -0.95
CA PHE A 221 29.29 3.69 -0.98
C PHE A 221 29.05 2.39 -1.78
N GLY A 222 28.19 1.49 -1.27
CA GLY A 222 27.91 0.20 -1.91
C GLY A 222 28.87 -0.93 -1.51
N THR A 223 29.87 -0.67 -0.68
CA THR A 223 30.82 -1.67 -0.15
C THR A 223 30.44 -2.14 1.25
N SER A 224 30.99 -3.29 1.66
CA SER A 224 30.79 -3.86 3.00
C SER A 224 31.30 -2.95 4.12
N GLU A 225 32.39 -2.24 3.86
CA GLU A 225 33.04 -1.30 4.77
C GLU A 225 32.13 -0.09 5.01
N TYR A 226 31.51 0.42 3.94
CA TYR A 226 30.54 1.51 4.03
C TYR A 226 29.27 1.08 4.76
N ALA A 227 28.80 -0.15 4.52
CA ALA A 227 27.66 -0.70 5.24
C ALA A 227 27.92 -0.74 6.76
N LEU A 228 29.10 -1.22 7.17
CA LEU A 228 29.46 -1.32 8.58
C LEU A 228 29.62 0.05 9.26
N VAL A 229 30.32 0.99 8.64
CA VAL A 229 30.54 2.31 9.26
C VAL A 229 29.25 3.12 9.37
N THR A 230 28.34 3.03 8.39
CA THR A 230 27.03 3.68 8.47
C THR A 230 26.09 2.99 9.46
N HIS A 231 26.19 1.66 9.62
CA HIS A 231 25.52 0.95 10.73
C HIS A 231 25.99 1.47 12.09
N HIS A 232 27.31 1.57 12.33
CA HIS A 232 27.78 2.11 13.61
C HIS A 232 27.39 3.59 13.80
N ARG A 233 27.35 4.37 12.71
CA ARG A 233 26.86 5.75 12.75
C ARG A 233 25.39 5.82 13.21
N SER A 234 24.54 4.90 12.76
CA SER A 234 23.14 4.88 13.21
C SER A 234 23.01 4.60 14.70
N LEU A 235 23.87 3.74 15.27
CA LEU A 235 23.90 3.51 16.73
C LEU A 235 24.26 4.77 17.53
N ILE A 236 25.14 5.62 16.98
CA ILE A 236 25.46 6.92 17.59
C ILE A 236 24.24 7.84 17.58
N PHE A 237 23.54 7.96 16.44
CA PHE A 237 22.35 8.80 16.34
C PHE A 237 21.16 8.27 17.14
N GLN A 238 21.03 6.95 17.26
CA GLN A 238 20.07 6.31 18.15
C GLN A 238 20.26 6.77 19.59
N HIS A 239 21.51 6.83 20.07
CA HIS A 239 21.78 7.33 21.42
C HIS A 239 21.43 8.82 21.57
N GLU A 240 21.76 9.63 20.57
CA GLU A 240 21.46 11.07 20.59
C GLU A 240 19.96 11.40 20.46
N GLY A 241 19.13 10.41 20.13
CA GLY A 241 17.69 10.58 19.92
C GLY A 241 17.34 11.21 18.57
N ASP A 242 18.29 11.26 17.63
CA ASP A 242 18.06 11.73 16.27
C ASP A 242 17.57 10.58 15.38
N VAL A 243 16.26 10.32 15.44
CA VAL A 243 15.60 9.20 14.74
C VAL A 243 15.70 9.36 13.21
N GLU A 244 15.68 10.58 12.68
CA GLU A 244 15.80 10.82 11.24
C GLU A 244 17.21 10.47 10.75
N ALA A 245 18.25 10.90 11.47
CA ALA A 245 19.63 10.55 11.15
C ALA A 245 19.91 9.05 11.38
N GLU A 246 19.31 8.43 12.40
CA GLU A 246 19.35 6.97 12.60
C GLU A 246 18.79 6.24 11.38
N LYS A 247 17.56 6.54 10.96
CA LYS A 247 16.93 5.94 9.77
C LYS A 247 17.74 6.16 8.50
N TYR A 248 18.27 7.37 8.31
CA TYR A 248 19.08 7.72 7.14
C TYR A 248 20.33 6.84 7.04
N ASN A 249 21.06 6.67 8.15
CA ASN A 249 22.27 5.85 8.18
C ASN A 249 21.96 4.35 8.10
N LEU A 250 20.86 3.88 8.71
CA LEU A 250 20.40 2.50 8.55
C LEU A 250 20.04 2.19 7.09
N ALA A 251 19.38 3.12 6.38
CA ALA A 251 19.05 2.94 4.97
C ALA A 251 20.30 2.91 4.08
N LEU A 252 21.28 3.80 4.31
CA LEU A 252 22.57 3.77 3.62
C LEU A 252 23.33 2.45 3.83
N SER A 253 23.31 1.96 5.06
CA SER A 253 23.92 0.69 5.44
C SER A 253 23.24 -0.48 4.72
N ALA A 254 21.90 -0.56 4.79
CA ALA A 254 21.13 -1.61 4.14
C ALA A 254 21.28 -1.62 2.61
N ILE A 255 21.28 -0.44 1.96
CA ILE A 255 21.53 -0.34 0.50
C ILE A 255 22.91 -0.91 0.17
N SER A 256 23.92 -0.60 0.98
CA SER A 256 25.29 -1.06 0.72
C SER A 256 25.44 -2.56 0.93
N ASP A 257 24.79 -3.14 1.96
CA ASP A 257 24.73 -4.59 2.16
C ASP A 257 24.09 -5.30 0.95
N ILE A 258 22.93 -4.82 0.50
CA ILE A 258 22.19 -5.41 -0.63
C ILE A 258 23.02 -5.35 -1.92
N ARG A 259 23.64 -4.20 -2.21
CA ARG A 259 24.53 -4.04 -3.39
C ARG A 259 25.79 -4.89 -3.30
N SER A 260 26.28 -5.12 -2.10
CA SER A 260 27.37 -6.06 -1.83
C SER A 260 26.88 -7.51 -1.73
N ALA A 261 25.60 -7.81 -2.01
CA ALA A 261 24.98 -9.14 -1.88
C ALA A 261 25.22 -9.81 -0.51
N ILE A 262 25.46 -9.01 0.54
CA ILE A 262 25.61 -9.49 1.92
C ILE A 262 24.24 -9.93 2.39
N LYS A 263 24.15 -11.10 3.02
CA LYS A 263 22.87 -11.70 3.41
C LYS A 263 22.51 -11.50 4.90
N ASP A 264 23.44 -11.01 5.71
CA ASP A 264 23.17 -10.57 7.09
C ASP A 264 22.79 -9.09 7.13
N HIS A 265 21.49 -8.81 7.08
CA HIS A 265 20.97 -7.45 6.96
C HIS A 265 20.61 -6.82 8.30
N ALA A 266 21.61 -6.51 9.13
CA ALA A 266 21.38 -5.92 10.46
C ALA A 266 20.60 -4.62 10.43
N SER A 267 21.04 -3.69 9.58
CA SER A 267 20.46 -2.37 9.50
C SER A 267 19.04 -2.38 8.95
N LEU A 268 18.70 -3.36 8.09
CA LEU A 268 17.39 -3.42 7.44
C LEU A 268 16.28 -3.80 8.41
N TRP A 269 16.48 -4.82 9.26
CA TRP A 269 15.45 -5.17 10.25
C TRP A 269 15.34 -4.13 11.38
N MET A 270 16.44 -3.44 11.73
CA MET A 270 16.39 -2.31 12.66
C MET A 270 15.55 -1.16 12.07
N LEU A 271 15.78 -0.82 10.80
CA LEU A 271 14.97 0.18 10.10
C LEU A 271 13.50 -0.25 10.00
N ALA A 272 13.24 -1.52 9.71
CA ALA A 272 11.88 -2.07 9.70
C ALA A 272 11.17 -1.87 11.04
N GLN A 273 11.87 -2.07 12.16
CA GLN A 273 11.31 -1.85 13.49
C GLN A 273 10.98 -0.37 13.75
N ILE A 274 11.82 0.57 13.31
CA ILE A 274 11.53 2.00 13.46
C ILE A 274 10.32 2.39 12.61
N LEU A 275 10.30 1.99 11.34
CA LEU A 275 9.18 2.24 10.42
C LEU A 275 7.87 1.65 10.92
N PHE A 276 7.94 0.47 11.54
CA PHE A 276 6.78 -0.16 12.19
C PHE A 276 6.23 0.71 13.33
N ASN A 277 7.12 1.19 14.21
CA ASN A 277 6.75 2.05 15.34
C ASN A 277 6.15 3.39 14.88
N GLU A 278 6.58 3.89 13.72
CA GLU A 278 6.04 5.10 13.07
C GLU A 278 4.73 4.86 12.29
N GLY A 279 4.27 3.61 12.19
CA GLY A 279 3.04 3.24 11.49
C GLY A 279 3.20 3.02 9.99
N ASN A 280 4.43 3.03 9.45
CA ASN A 280 4.72 2.64 8.07
C ASN A 280 4.80 1.10 7.95
N ILE A 281 3.64 0.45 8.11
CA ILE A 281 3.53 -1.00 8.23
C ILE A 281 3.95 -1.72 6.94
N ASP A 282 3.65 -1.17 5.76
CA ASP A 282 3.92 -1.81 4.47
C ASP A 282 5.43 -1.93 4.20
N ARG A 283 6.20 -0.85 4.40
CA ARG A 283 7.67 -0.90 4.29
C ARG A 283 8.28 -1.74 5.39
N ALA A 284 7.81 -1.60 6.63
CA ALA A 284 8.30 -2.42 7.73
C ALA A 284 8.15 -3.92 7.43
N TYR A 285 6.98 -4.33 6.94
CA TYR A 285 6.71 -5.71 6.50
C TYR A 285 7.64 -6.15 5.37
N THR A 286 7.79 -5.31 4.33
CA THR A 286 8.65 -5.63 3.18
C THR A 286 10.11 -5.83 3.60
N TYR A 287 10.64 -4.91 4.42
CA TYR A 287 12.04 -4.92 4.86
C TYR A 287 12.35 -6.10 5.78
N ILE A 288 11.47 -6.38 6.76
CA ILE A 288 11.70 -7.50 7.69
C ILE A 288 11.60 -8.84 6.96
N ARG A 289 10.67 -8.98 6.00
CA ARG A 289 10.51 -10.21 5.23
C ARG A 289 11.67 -10.46 4.30
N PHE A 290 12.15 -9.43 3.61
CA PHE A 290 13.34 -9.52 2.79
C PHE A 290 14.57 -9.92 3.63
N SER A 291 14.83 -9.19 4.73
CA SER A 291 15.93 -9.48 5.66
C SER A 291 15.88 -10.93 6.19
N TRP A 292 14.68 -11.41 6.54
CA TRP A 292 14.48 -12.78 7.02
C TRP A 292 14.81 -13.82 5.96
N ASN A 293 14.31 -13.67 4.73
CA ASN A 293 14.54 -14.63 3.65
C ASN A 293 16.03 -14.73 3.30
N GLU A 294 16.72 -13.59 3.23
CA GLU A 294 18.15 -13.53 2.95
C GLU A 294 18.98 -14.15 4.09
N THR A 295 18.62 -13.87 5.34
CA THR A 295 19.25 -14.49 6.53
C THR A 295 19.05 -16.00 6.54
N ALA A 296 17.86 -16.47 6.19
CA ALA A 296 17.56 -17.90 6.10
C ALA A 296 18.41 -18.57 5.03
N PHE A 297 18.66 -17.90 3.89
CA PHE A 297 19.58 -18.38 2.85
C PHE A 297 21.04 -18.40 3.32
N TYR A 298 21.48 -17.40 4.08
CA TYR A 298 22.82 -17.39 4.69
C TYR A 298 23.04 -18.57 5.65
N ASN A 299 21.97 -19.06 6.27
CA ASN A 299 21.96 -20.15 7.26
C ASN A 299 22.67 -19.82 8.59
N ALA A 300 22.44 -18.62 9.14
CA ALA A 300 22.93 -18.25 10.48
C ALA A 300 21.88 -18.46 11.57
N ARG A 301 22.20 -19.33 12.54
CA ARG A 301 21.29 -19.69 13.64
C ARG A 301 20.97 -18.50 14.56
N LEU A 302 21.99 -17.72 14.91
CA LEU A 302 21.86 -16.61 15.85
C LEU A 302 20.85 -15.55 15.33
N ARG A 303 20.96 -15.22 14.06
CA ARG A 303 20.21 -14.14 13.42
C ARG A 303 18.72 -14.45 13.36
N SER A 304 18.37 -15.68 13.00
CA SER A 304 16.98 -16.17 12.97
C SER A 304 16.32 -16.11 14.35
N LEU A 305 17.07 -16.33 15.43
CA LEU A 305 16.55 -16.21 16.79
C LEU A 305 16.25 -14.74 17.15
N GLN A 306 17.15 -13.82 16.78
CA GLN A 306 17.04 -12.39 17.12
C GLN A 306 15.85 -11.71 16.41
N THR A 307 15.61 -12.04 15.15
CA THR A 307 14.60 -11.35 14.33
C THR A 307 13.20 -11.97 14.40
N ALA A 308 13.06 -13.21 14.91
CA ALA A 308 11.77 -13.93 14.95
C ALA A 308 10.65 -13.19 15.69
N GLY A 309 10.96 -12.55 16.83
CA GLY A 309 9.98 -11.81 17.62
C GLY A 309 9.44 -10.58 16.88
N ILE A 310 10.35 -9.81 16.29
CA ILE A 310 10.02 -8.60 15.50
C ILE A 310 9.23 -9.00 14.25
N LEU A 311 9.70 -10.00 13.52
CA LEU A 311 9.02 -10.52 12.33
C LEU A 311 7.58 -10.94 12.65
N SER A 312 7.38 -11.74 13.70
CA SER A 312 6.05 -12.21 14.08
C SER A 312 5.10 -11.05 14.44
N MET A 313 5.61 -10.03 15.14
CA MET A 313 4.83 -8.85 15.50
C MET A 313 4.42 -8.02 14.28
N ILE A 314 5.36 -7.75 13.37
CA ILE A 314 5.12 -6.99 12.14
C ILE A 314 4.15 -7.77 11.24
N ASP A 315 4.39 -9.06 11.03
CA ASP A 315 3.54 -9.95 10.24
C ASP A 315 2.09 -9.91 10.72
N LYS A 316 1.88 -10.11 12.03
CA LYS A 316 0.54 -10.12 12.62
C LYS A 316 -0.18 -8.79 12.41
N THR A 317 0.53 -7.68 12.59
CA THR A 317 -0.05 -6.34 12.46
C THR A 317 -0.39 -6.02 11.01
N TYR A 318 0.47 -6.41 10.06
CA TYR A 318 0.21 -6.29 8.63
C TYR A 318 -1.04 -7.08 8.21
N GLN A 319 -1.18 -8.33 8.68
CA GLN A 319 -2.38 -9.13 8.42
C GLN A 319 -3.66 -8.48 8.97
N ILE A 320 -3.61 -7.93 10.18
CA ILE A 320 -4.74 -7.19 10.78
C ILE A 320 -5.14 -5.99 9.90
N GLU A 321 -4.17 -5.23 9.37
CA GLU A 321 -4.48 -4.07 8.53
C GLU A 321 -5.06 -4.50 7.18
N ILE A 322 -4.54 -5.57 6.56
CA ILE A 322 -5.15 -6.19 5.36
C ILE A 322 -6.60 -6.60 5.63
N GLU A 323 -6.87 -7.30 6.73
CA GLU A 323 -8.24 -7.73 7.08
C GLU A 323 -9.18 -6.53 7.25
N LYS A 324 -8.69 -5.46 7.88
CA LYS A 324 -9.45 -4.23 8.07
C LYS A 324 -9.72 -3.50 6.76
N GLN A 325 -8.74 -3.44 5.85
CA GLN A 325 -8.94 -2.91 4.50
C GLN A 325 -9.95 -3.74 3.70
N ASN A 326 -9.84 -5.07 3.75
CA ASN A 326 -10.79 -5.98 3.12
C ASN A 326 -12.22 -5.81 3.66
N LYS A 327 -12.37 -5.67 4.99
CA LYS A 327 -13.68 -5.36 5.60
C LYS A 327 -14.23 -4.00 5.16
N LYS A 328 -13.39 -2.95 5.07
CA LYS A 328 -13.81 -1.64 4.54
C LYS A 328 -14.25 -1.74 3.08
N LEU A 329 -13.53 -2.50 2.25
CA LEU A 329 -13.87 -2.75 0.86
C LEU A 329 -15.21 -3.48 0.75
N GLN A 330 -15.38 -4.58 1.49
CA GLN A 330 -16.62 -5.35 1.54
C GLN A 330 -17.82 -4.49 1.96
N ASN A 331 -17.67 -3.69 3.04
CA ASN A 331 -18.72 -2.77 3.49
C ASN A 331 -19.06 -1.68 2.45
N SER A 332 -18.06 -1.24 1.68
CA SER A 332 -18.27 -0.27 0.61
C SER A 332 -19.01 -0.89 -0.57
N LEU A 333 -18.65 -2.13 -0.95
CA LEU A 333 -19.37 -2.89 -1.97
C LEU A 333 -20.83 -3.14 -1.58
N ILE A 334 -21.12 -3.52 -0.33
CA ILE A 334 -22.50 -3.69 0.16
C ILE A 334 -23.29 -2.40 0.01
N ARG A 335 -22.73 -1.26 0.42
CA ARG A 335 -23.38 0.07 0.31
C ARG A 335 -23.66 0.45 -1.14
N ILE A 336 -22.71 0.22 -2.05
CA ILE A 336 -22.86 0.49 -3.49
C ILE A 336 -23.97 -0.41 -4.08
N SER A 337 -24.01 -1.69 -3.71
CA SER A 337 -25.03 -2.63 -4.17
C SER A 337 -26.44 -2.21 -3.73
N VAL A 338 -26.61 -1.82 -2.46
CA VAL A 338 -27.90 -1.31 -1.96
C VAL A 338 -28.31 -0.04 -2.70
N MET A 339 -27.39 0.92 -2.88
CA MET A 339 -27.67 2.16 -3.61
C MET A 339 -28.07 1.88 -5.07
N SER A 340 -27.39 0.94 -5.72
CA SER A 340 -27.70 0.52 -7.10
C SER A 340 -29.08 -0.11 -7.21
N LEU A 341 -29.47 -0.92 -6.21
CA LEU A 341 -30.79 -1.56 -6.17
C LEU A 341 -31.90 -0.53 -5.92
N LEU A 342 -31.68 0.45 -5.03
CA LEU A 342 -32.59 1.57 -4.82
C LEU A 342 -32.75 2.43 -6.09
N LEU A 343 -31.64 2.69 -6.80
CA LEU A 343 -31.67 3.42 -8.07
C LEU A 343 -32.49 2.68 -9.12
N LEU A 344 -32.29 1.36 -9.24
CA LEU A 344 -33.06 0.52 -10.17
C LEU A 344 -34.55 0.53 -9.81
N ALA A 345 -34.89 0.40 -8.53
CA ALA A 345 -36.28 0.50 -8.05
C ALA A 345 -36.90 1.86 -8.37
N ALA A 346 -36.16 2.96 -8.20
CA ALA A 346 -36.62 4.31 -8.54
C ALA A 346 -36.86 4.46 -10.06
N LEU A 347 -35.98 3.92 -10.90
CA LEU A 347 -36.16 3.93 -12.36
C LEU A 347 -37.41 3.13 -12.78
N VAL A 348 -37.61 1.94 -12.20
CA VAL A 348 -38.82 1.12 -12.42
C VAL A 348 -40.07 1.87 -11.97
N TYR A 349 -40.03 2.51 -10.80
CA TYR A 349 -41.13 3.31 -10.29
C TYR A 349 -41.48 4.47 -11.23
N ILE A 350 -40.48 5.23 -11.69
CA ILE A 350 -40.68 6.34 -12.65
C ILE A 350 -41.30 5.80 -13.94
N TYR A 351 -40.81 4.68 -14.46
CA TYR A 351 -41.35 4.06 -15.67
C TYR A 351 -42.83 3.67 -15.51
N LEU A 352 -43.19 3.01 -14.40
CA LEU A 352 -44.57 2.66 -14.08
C LEU A 352 -45.46 3.91 -13.93
N GLN A 353 -44.95 4.95 -13.29
CA GLN A 353 -45.65 6.22 -13.10
C GLN A 353 -45.91 6.93 -14.44
N MET A 354 -44.93 6.93 -15.36
CA MET A 354 -45.12 7.47 -16.71
C MET A 354 -46.17 6.70 -17.51
N LYS A 355 -46.21 5.36 -17.38
CA LYS A 355 -47.24 4.55 -18.03
C LYS A 355 -48.65 4.87 -17.51
N LYS A 356 -48.81 5.03 -16.19
CA LYS A 356 -50.07 5.48 -15.58
C LYS A 356 -50.47 6.88 -16.06
N LEU A 357 -49.52 7.82 -16.11
CA LEU A 357 -49.77 9.18 -16.58
C LEU A 357 -50.18 9.22 -18.06
N SER A 358 -49.56 8.40 -18.89
CA SER A 358 -49.93 8.24 -20.31
C SER A 358 -51.36 7.73 -20.47
N ALA A 359 -51.74 6.70 -19.72
CA ALA A 359 -53.11 6.16 -19.73
C ALA A 359 -54.14 7.20 -19.26
N ALA A 360 -53.85 7.95 -18.19
CA ALA A 360 -54.71 9.02 -17.71
C ALA A 360 -54.88 10.15 -18.74
N ARG A 361 -53.80 10.53 -19.44
CA ARG A 361 -53.87 11.50 -20.55
C ARG A 361 -54.75 11.02 -21.70
N ASN A 362 -54.62 9.75 -22.10
CA ASN A 362 -55.48 9.18 -23.15
C ASN A 362 -56.96 9.19 -22.75
N ASN A 363 -57.27 8.82 -21.50
CA ASN A 363 -58.65 8.85 -21.01
C ASN A 363 -59.21 10.28 -20.96
N LEU A 364 -58.42 11.25 -20.52
CA LEU A 364 -58.79 12.66 -20.57
C LEU A 364 -59.03 13.15 -22.00
N GLN A 365 -58.22 12.72 -22.95
CA GLN A 365 -58.38 13.10 -24.35
C GLN A 365 -59.66 12.51 -24.96
N VAL A 366 -60.00 11.26 -24.65
CA VAL A 366 -61.27 10.64 -25.05
C VAL A 366 -62.46 11.38 -24.42
N ALA A 367 -62.41 11.69 -23.12
CA ALA A 367 -63.47 12.43 -22.44
C ALA A 367 -63.66 13.83 -23.02
N ASN A 368 -62.57 14.54 -23.34
CA ASN A 368 -62.62 15.87 -23.93
C ASN A 368 -63.18 15.83 -25.37
N ASN A 369 -62.80 14.83 -26.17
CA ASN A 369 -63.40 14.60 -27.49
C ASN A 369 -64.90 14.32 -27.41
N ARG A 370 -65.33 13.54 -26.41
CA ARG A 370 -66.76 13.24 -26.18
C ARG A 370 -67.54 14.48 -25.72
N LEU A 371 -66.95 15.30 -24.85
CA LEU A 371 -67.50 16.60 -24.47
C LEU A 371 -67.64 17.52 -25.68
N LYS A 372 -66.62 17.55 -26.56
CA LYS A 372 -66.68 18.35 -27.78
C LYS A 372 -67.81 17.90 -28.72
N GLY A 373 -67.96 16.58 -28.93
CA GLY A 373 -69.06 16.04 -29.72
C GLY A 373 -70.44 16.35 -29.14
N LEU A 374 -70.61 16.20 -27.82
CA LEU A 374 -71.84 16.57 -27.12
C LEU A 374 -72.14 18.08 -27.24
N ASN A 375 -71.10 18.92 -27.22
CA ASN A 375 -71.27 20.36 -27.39
C ASN A 375 -71.69 20.73 -28.82
N GLU A 376 -71.15 20.05 -29.83
CA GLU A 376 -71.58 20.18 -31.23
C GLU A 376 -73.04 19.73 -31.43
N GLU A 377 -73.45 18.61 -30.82
CA GLU A 377 -74.85 18.15 -30.81
C GLU A 377 -75.78 19.17 -30.14
N LEU A 378 -75.39 19.70 -28.98
CA LEU A 378 -76.14 20.75 -28.28
C LEU A 378 -76.29 22.01 -29.13
N GLN A 379 -75.25 22.38 -29.88
CA GLN A 379 -75.28 23.54 -30.77
C GLN A 379 -76.24 23.30 -31.95
N GLN A 380 -76.19 22.12 -32.56
CA GLN A 380 -77.15 21.72 -33.61
C GLN A 380 -78.58 21.71 -33.10
N MET A 381 -78.80 21.18 -31.89
CA MET A 381 -80.12 21.13 -31.27
C MET A 381 -80.66 22.54 -30.96
N ASN A 382 -79.81 23.45 -30.50
CA ASN A 382 -80.18 24.86 -30.32
C ASN A 382 -80.58 25.53 -31.64
N VAL A 383 -79.83 25.30 -32.73
CA VAL A 383 -80.19 25.81 -34.07
C VAL A 383 -81.55 25.25 -34.50
N CYS A 384 -81.75 23.93 -34.37
CA CYS A 384 -83.01 23.27 -34.70
C CYS A 384 -84.20 23.83 -33.91
N LEU A 385 -84.03 24.06 -32.61
CA LEU A 385 -85.03 24.69 -31.75
C LEU A 385 -85.34 26.12 -32.21
N GLN A 386 -84.33 26.93 -32.56
CA GLN A 386 -84.55 28.27 -33.11
C GLN A 386 -85.35 28.24 -34.42
N THR A 387 -85.02 27.36 -35.36
CA THR A 387 -85.79 27.20 -36.61
C THR A 387 -87.23 26.76 -36.34
N THR A 388 -87.43 25.79 -35.45
CA THR A 388 -88.79 25.32 -35.11
C THR A 388 -89.62 26.44 -34.47
N ASN A 389 -88.99 27.27 -33.65
CA ASN A 389 -89.65 28.41 -33.00
C ASN A 389 -90.01 29.51 -34.01
N LEU A 390 -89.14 29.77 -35.00
CA LEU A 390 -89.44 30.64 -36.14
C LEU A 390 -90.62 30.12 -36.96
N ASP A 391 -90.62 28.83 -37.31
CA ASP A 391 -91.72 28.20 -38.07
C ASP A 391 -93.05 28.28 -37.30
N LEU A 392 -93.03 28.05 -35.98
CA LEU A 392 -94.18 28.23 -35.09
C LEU A 392 -94.67 29.68 -35.07
N SER A 393 -93.76 30.64 -35.01
CA SER A 393 -94.08 32.07 -35.06
C SER A 393 -94.72 32.46 -36.39
N ASP A 394 -94.20 31.98 -37.52
CA ASP A 394 -94.80 32.24 -38.84
C ASP A 394 -96.17 31.55 -38.99
N SER A 395 -96.31 30.32 -38.48
CA SER A 395 -97.60 29.63 -38.42
C SER A 395 -98.64 30.40 -37.59
N ASN A 396 -98.23 30.94 -36.45
CA ASN A 396 -99.08 31.79 -35.62
C ASN A 396 -99.46 33.09 -36.35
N ARG A 397 -98.53 33.73 -37.06
CA ARG A 397 -98.81 34.92 -37.87
C ARG A 397 -99.81 34.64 -38.99
N ILE A 398 -99.70 33.50 -39.66
CA ILE A 398 -100.67 33.05 -40.66
C ILE A 398 -102.05 32.85 -40.01
N LYS A 399 -102.12 32.20 -38.84
CA LYS A 399 -103.37 32.02 -38.10
C LYS A 399 -103.99 33.36 -37.69
N GLU A 400 -103.20 34.33 -37.23
CA GLU A 400 -103.66 35.68 -36.90
C GLU A 400 -104.21 36.41 -38.11
N GLU A 401 -103.54 36.34 -39.27
CA GLU A 401 -104.05 36.94 -40.51
C GLU A 401 -105.39 36.30 -40.92
N TYR A 402 -105.52 34.99 -40.76
CA TYR A 402 -106.75 34.26 -41.02
C TYR A 402 -107.88 34.69 -40.08
N ILE A 403 -107.61 34.82 -38.78
CA ILE A 403 -108.55 35.34 -37.78
C ILE A 403 -108.97 36.77 -38.14
N GLY A 404 -108.02 37.63 -38.53
CA GLY A 404 -108.31 39.00 -38.98
C GLY A 404 -109.23 39.04 -40.20
N ARG A 405 -108.99 38.19 -41.21
CA ARG A 405 -109.89 38.05 -42.38
C ARG A 405 -111.27 37.53 -42.00
N PHE A 406 -111.35 36.55 -41.10
CA PHE A 406 -112.62 36.02 -40.60
C PHE A 406 -113.44 37.11 -39.88
N ILE A 407 -112.83 37.87 -38.97
CA ILE A 407 -113.49 38.98 -38.26
C ILE A 407 -113.99 40.03 -39.26
N LYS A 408 -113.20 40.34 -40.30
CA LYS A 408 -113.62 41.28 -41.36
C LYS A 408 -114.83 40.75 -42.14
N LEU A 409 -114.88 39.45 -42.41
CA LEU A 409 -116.02 38.80 -43.05
C LEU A 409 -117.28 38.90 -42.18
N CYS A 410 -117.17 38.59 -40.89
CA CYS A 410 -118.26 38.73 -39.92
C CYS A 410 -118.76 40.18 -39.85
N SER A 411 -117.86 41.17 -39.79
CA SER A 411 -118.22 42.60 -39.80
C SER A 411 -118.97 42.98 -41.07
N THR A 412 -118.54 42.48 -42.24
CA THR A 412 -119.20 42.73 -43.52
C THR A 412 -120.61 42.15 -43.54
N TYR A 413 -120.79 40.92 -43.04
CA TYR A 413 -122.11 40.29 -42.92
C TYR A 413 -123.02 41.00 -41.92
N ILE A 414 -122.50 41.44 -40.77
CA ILE A 414 -123.24 42.23 -39.78
C ILE A 414 -123.73 43.53 -40.42
N ASN A 415 -122.86 44.27 -41.11
CA ASN A 415 -123.23 45.50 -41.81
C ASN A 415 -124.30 45.25 -42.87
N LYS A 416 -124.24 44.12 -43.59
CA LYS A 416 -125.24 43.71 -44.58
C LYS A 416 -126.59 43.39 -43.93
N SER A 417 -126.60 42.68 -42.81
CA SER A 417 -127.81 42.43 -42.01
C SER A 417 -128.39 43.70 -41.39
N ASP A 418 -127.54 44.63 -40.96
CA ASP A 418 -127.98 45.88 -40.36
C ASP A 418 -128.54 46.85 -41.42
N ALA A 419 -127.94 46.87 -42.61
CA ALA A 419 -128.51 47.54 -43.79
C ALA A 419 -129.85 46.91 -44.21
N TYR A 420 -129.96 45.58 -44.18
CA TYR A 420 -131.21 44.86 -44.43
C TYR A 420 -132.29 45.22 -43.40
N ARG A 421 -131.93 45.26 -42.12
CA ARG A 421 -132.81 45.68 -41.02
C ARG A 421 -133.28 47.12 -41.18
N ARG A 422 -132.41 48.06 -41.56
CA ARG A 422 -132.78 49.46 -41.84
C ARG A 422 -133.69 49.58 -43.05
N MET A 423 -133.44 48.81 -44.12
CA MET A 423 -134.29 48.76 -45.30
C MET A 423 -135.70 48.25 -44.96
N VAL A 424 -135.82 47.17 -44.19
CA VAL A 424 -137.11 46.64 -43.70
C VAL A 424 -137.82 47.68 -42.85
N LYS A 425 -137.12 48.34 -41.92
CA LYS A 425 -137.69 49.42 -41.08
C LYS A 425 -138.23 50.59 -41.92
N LYS A 426 -137.54 50.92 -43.02
CA LYS A 426 -137.92 52.00 -43.94
C LYS A 426 -139.13 51.64 -44.80
N ARG A 427 -139.26 50.37 -45.23
CA ARG A 427 -140.46 49.88 -45.95
C ARG A 427 -141.70 49.81 -45.06
N ILE A 428 -141.55 49.35 -43.81
CA ILE A 428 -142.64 49.31 -42.82
C ILE A 428 -143.13 50.72 -42.47
N ALA A 429 -142.24 51.70 -42.32
CA ALA A 429 -142.62 53.09 -42.02
C ALA A 429 -143.29 53.83 -43.21
N ALA A 430 -143.15 53.32 -44.44
CA ALA A 430 -143.69 53.92 -45.66
C ALA A 430 -145.02 53.29 -46.14
N GLY A 431 -145.58 52.33 -45.39
CA GLY A 431 -146.87 51.69 -45.74
C GLY A 431 -146.83 50.82 -47.02
N GLN A 432 -145.63 50.47 -47.50
CA GLN A 432 -145.43 49.61 -48.66
C GLN A 432 -144.84 48.29 -48.18
N ILE A 433 -145.66 47.24 -48.21
CA ILE A 433 -145.20 45.86 -48.05
C ILE A 433 -144.53 45.44 -49.37
#